data_AF-K9UC79-F1
#
_entry.id   AF-K9UC79-F1
#
_cell.length_a   1.000
_cell.length_b   1.000
_cell.length_c   1.000
_cell.angle_alpha   90.00
_cell.angle_beta   90.00
_cell.angle_gamma   90.00
#
_symmetry.space_group_name_H-M   'P 1'
#
loop_
_entity.id
_entity.type
_entity.pdbx_description
1 polymer ?
#
loop_
_entity_poly.entity_id
_entity_poly.type
_entity_poly.pdbx_seq_one_letter_code
_entity_poly.pdbx_strand_id
1 'polypeptide(L)'
;MLVDLEQFIEAPALPEYEREYHLTVVREQSKAEILAAISESEEIDPEVAYQQAMALAHDENVSEWGAAISVGLDEWDNESVPLLELQRSIEMPLVQVWLGLLLNGFKIEQRGEFYETEQVWVLREIL
;
A
#
# COMPACT_ATOMS: atom_id res chain seq x y z
N MET A 1 5.69 -11.77 -57.35
CA MET A 1 5.16 -12.85 -56.50
C MET A 1 4.91 -12.23 -55.13
N LEU A 2 3.64 -11.95 -54.79
CA LEU A 2 3.28 -11.42 -53.48
C LEU A 2 3.07 -12.63 -52.56
N VAL A 3 3.86 -12.69 -51.49
CA VAL A 3 3.64 -13.68 -50.43
C VAL A 3 2.55 -13.13 -49.55
N ASP A 4 1.43 -13.85 -49.48
CA ASP A 4 0.37 -13.56 -48.53
C ASP A 4 0.81 -14.09 -47.15
N LEU A 5 0.94 -13.19 -46.18
CA LEU A 5 1.40 -13.49 -44.83
C LEU A 5 0.25 -13.89 -43.90
N GLU A 6 -1.01 -13.69 -44.30
CA GLU A 6 -2.18 -14.06 -43.48
C GLU A 6 -2.32 -15.59 -43.37
N GLN A 7 -1.83 -16.34 -44.36
CA GLN A 7 -1.85 -17.81 -44.33
C GLN A 7 -1.00 -18.42 -43.20
N PHE A 8 -0.12 -17.63 -42.56
CA PHE A 8 0.72 -18.08 -41.44
C PHE A 8 0.16 -17.70 -40.07
N ILE A 9 -0.97 -16.99 -40.02
CA ILE A 9 -1.65 -16.63 -38.78
C ILE A 9 -2.74 -17.68 -38.53
N GLU A 10 -2.34 -18.88 -38.11
CA GLU A 10 -3.28 -19.85 -37.57
C GLU A 10 -3.68 -19.39 -36.16
N ALA A 11 -4.97 -19.14 -35.95
CA ALA A 11 -5.48 -18.83 -34.62
C ALA A 11 -5.13 -20.00 -33.69
N PRO A 12 -4.42 -19.78 -32.57
CA PRO A 12 -4.04 -20.87 -31.71
C PRO A 12 -5.29 -21.59 -31.22
N ALA A 13 -5.31 -22.92 -31.31
CA ALA A 13 -6.33 -23.73 -30.69
C ALA A 13 -6.25 -23.48 -29.18
N LEU A 14 -7.17 -22.68 -28.65
CA LEU A 14 -7.25 -22.43 -27.22
C LEU A 14 -7.65 -23.73 -26.53
N PRO A 15 -6.94 -24.16 -25.47
CA PRO A 15 -7.38 -25.30 -24.70
C PRO A 15 -8.77 -25.00 -24.11
N GLU A 16 -9.71 -25.93 -24.26
CA GLU A 16 -10.99 -25.91 -23.56
C GLU A 16 -10.71 -26.10 -22.07
N TYR A 17 -10.53 -25.01 -21.34
CA TYR A 17 -10.50 -25.03 -19.88
C TYR A 17 -11.94 -25.14 -19.37
N GLU A 18 -12.28 -26.25 -18.73
CA GLU A 18 -13.38 -26.28 -17.77
C GLU A 18 -13.02 -25.30 -16.64
N ARG A 19 -13.60 -24.10 -16.71
CA ARG A 19 -13.41 -23.08 -15.68
C ARG A 19 -14.12 -23.58 -14.42
N GLU A 20 -13.37 -24.18 -13.49
CA GLU A 20 -13.82 -24.36 -12.12
C GLU A 20 -13.95 -22.96 -11.48
N TYR A 21 -15.16 -22.38 -11.54
CA TYR A 21 -15.53 -21.06 -11.00
C TYR A 21 -15.39 -20.94 -9.47
N HIS A 22 -14.78 -21.91 -8.80
CA HIS A 22 -14.76 -22.04 -7.35
C HIS A 22 -13.64 -21.24 -6.68
N LEU A 23 -12.70 -20.66 -7.45
CA LEU A 23 -11.51 -19.96 -6.94
C LEU A 23 -11.40 -18.49 -7.38
N THR A 24 -12.40 -17.96 -8.09
CA THR A 24 -12.37 -16.58 -8.60
C THR A 24 -13.31 -15.68 -7.80
N VAL A 25 -12.78 -14.62 -7.19
CA VAL A 25 -13.59 -13.53 -6.59
C VAL A 25 -14.31 -12.71 -7.69
N VAL A 26 -13.81 -12.79 -8.92
CA VAL A 26 -14.36 -12.11 -10.09
C VAL A 26 -15.33 -13.05 -10.81
N ARG A 27 -16.61 -12.67 -10.88
CA ARG A 27 -17.61 -13.33 -11.72
C ARG A 27 -17.61 -12.72 -13.13
N GLU A 28 -17.85 -13.54 -14.14
CA GLU A 28 -18.15 -13.03 -15.49
C GLU A 28 -19.45 -12.23 -15.42
N GLN A 29 -19.42 -10.99 -15.93
CA GLN A 29 -20.61 -10.15 -16.07
C GLN A 29 -20.83 -9.84 -17.54
N SER A 30 -22.08 -9.89 -17.96
CA SER A 30 -22.47 -9.46 -19.29
C SER A 30 -22.28 -7.95 -19.44
N LYS A 31 -22.04 -7.49 -20.66
CA LYS A 31 -21.93 -6.06 -20.98
C LYS A 31 -23.14 -5.25 -20.48
N ALA A 32 -24.33 -5.83 -20.52
CA ALA A 32 -25.56 -5.19 -20.08
C ALA A 32 -25.59 -4.96 -18.56
N GLU A 33 -25.12 -5.94 -17.78
CA GLU A 33 -25.03 -5.82 -16.32
C GLU A 33 -24.01 -4.76 -15.90
N ILE A 34 -22.87 -4.68 -16.60
CA ILE A 34 -21.85 -3.66 -16.36
C ILE A 34 -22.40 -2.26 -16.65
N LEU A 35 -23.11 -2.09 -17.77
CA LEU A 35 -23.70 -0.79 -18.13
C LEU A 35 -24.80 -0.36 -17.15
N ALA A 36 -25.61 -1.30 -16.65
CA ALA A 36 -26.60 -1.02 -15.62
C ALA A 36 -25.92 -0.58 -14.30
N ALA A 37 -24.87 -1.29 -13.88
CA ALA A 37 -24.13 -0.96 -12.67
C ALA A 37 -23.44 0.41 -12.75
N ILE A 38 -22.88 0.79 -13.91
CA ILE A 38 -22.30 2.12 -14.15
C ILE A 38 -23.39 3.20 -14.20
N SER A 39 -24.59 2.87 -14.70
CA SER A 39 -25.70 3.83 -14.73
C SER A 39 -26.34 4.04 -13.35
N GLU A 40 -26.26 3.03 -12.49
CA GLU A 40 -26.71 3.08 -11.09
C GLU A 40 -25.65 3.65 -10.14
N SER A 41 -24.36 3.64 -10.52
CA SER A 41 -23.34 4.34 -9.75
C SER A 41 -23.60 5.84 -9.84
N GLU A 42 -23.91 6.47 -8.70
CA GLU A 42 -23.95 7.92 -8.58
C GLU A 42 -22.63 8.49 -9.13
N GLU A 43 -22.71 9.35 -10.15
CA GLU A 43 -21.56 10.12 -10.59
C GLU A 43 -21.10 10.95 -9.38
N ILE A 44 -20.06 10.46 -8.69
CA ILE A 44 -19.46 11.22 -7.60
C ILE A 44 -18.91 12.48 -8.25
N ASP A 45 -19.51 13.62 -7.90
CA ASP A 45 -19.06 14.92 -8.35
C ASP A 45 -17.54 15.01 -8.12
N PRO A 46 -16.73 15.25 -9.17
CA PRO A 46 -15.28 15.27 -9.05
C PRO A 46 -14.79 16.26 -8.00
N GLU A 47 -15.54 17.34 -7.73
CA GLU A 47 -15.23 18.27 -6.65
C GLU A 47 -15.46 17.62 -5.27
N VAL A 48 -16.54 16.85 -5.10
CA VAL A 48 -16.79 16.10 -3.86
C VAL A 48 -15.73 15.02 -3.63
N ALA A 49 -15.35 14.29 -4.69
CA ALA A 49 -14.28 13.31 -4.62
C ALA A 49 -12.93 13.96 -4.24
N TYR A 50 -12.63 15.13 -4.82
CA TYR A 50 -11.43 15.89 -4.50
C TYR A 50 -11.44 16.39 -3.06
N GLN A 51 -12.55 16.97 -2.58
CA GLN A 51 -12.67 17.45 -1.20
C GLN A 51 -12.56 16.31 -0.18
N GLN A 52 -13.13 15.14 -0.47
CA GLN A 52 -12.97 13.95 0.38
C GLN A 52 -11.52 13.44 0.39
N ALA A 53 -10.86 13.39 -0.77
CA ALA A 53 -9.45 13.02 -0.86
C ALA A 53 -8.54 14.03 -0.13
N MET A 54 -8.81 15.32 -0.24
CA MET A 54 -8.09 16.38 0.46
C MET A 54 -8.33 16.34 1.97
N ALA A 55 -9.56 16.08 2.41
CA ALA A 55 -9.88 15.91 3.83
C ALA A 55 -9.15 14.70 4.44
N LEU A 56 -9.05 13.60 3.70
CA LEU A 56 -8.28 12.43 4.12
C LEU A 56 -6.76 12.72 4.15
N ALA A 57 -6.24 13.45 3.17
CA ALA A 57 -4.83 13.82 3.10
C ALA A 57 -4.42 14.84 4.19
N HIS A 58 -5.35 15.65 4.69
CA HIS A 58 -5.05 16.65 5.73
C HIS A 58 -4.91 16.06 7.14
N ASP A 59 -5.37 14.82 7.36
CA ASP A 59 -5.22 14.11 8.64
C ASP A 59 -3.81 13.51 8.82
N GLU A 60 -3.03 13.44 7.75
CA GLU A 60 -1.66 12.91 7.77
C GLU A 60 -0.65 13.98 8.20
N ASN A 61 -0.52 14.21 9.51
CA ASN A 61 0.50 15.13 10.04
C ASN A 61 1.84 14.42 10.29
N VAL A 62 2.56 14.14 9.21
CA VAL A 62 3.84 13.39 9.25
C VAL A 62 4.91 14.11 10.07
N SER A 63 4.88 15.45 10.13
CA SER A 63 5.83 16.23 10.92
C SER A 63 5.60 16.06 12.42
N GLU A 64 4.34 16.04 12.86
CA GLU A 64 3.98 15.76 14.26
C GLU A 64 4.34 14.33 14.65
N TRP A 65 4.14 13.37 13.75
CA TRP A 65 4.55 11.98 14.00
C TRP A 65 6.06 11.87 14.19
N GLY A 66 6.85 12.53 13.33
CA GLY A 66 8.30 12.59 13.48
C GLY A 66 8.75 13.22 14.81
N ALA A 67 8.09 14.30 15.24
CA ALA A 67 8.38 14.93 16.52
C ALA A 67 8.07 14.01 17.72
N ALA A 68 6.91 13.35 17.71
CA ALA A 68 6.55 12.39 18.76
C ALA A 68 7.51 11.20 18.82
N ILE A 69 7.94 10.68 17.67
CA ILE A 69 8.94 9.62 17.58
C ILE A 69 10.28 10.07 18.15
N SER A 70 10.74 11.28 17.83
CA SER A 70 11.99 11.84 18.36
C SER A 70 11.97 11.90 19.89
N VAL A 71 10.86 12.41 20.47
CA VAL A 71 10.68 12.45 21.93
C VAL A 71 10.66 11.04 22.51
N GLY A 72 9.94 10.12 21.88
CA GLY A 72 9.88 8.72 22.30
C GLY A 72 11.22 8.01 22.27
N LEU A 73 12.11 8.35 21.33
CA LEU A 73 13.47 7.81 21.26
C LEU A 73 14.41 8.40 22.32
N ASP A 74 14.20 9.64 22.74
CA ASP A 74 15.01 10.29 23.78
C ASP A 74 14.81 9.69 25.17
N GLU A 75 13.70 8.98 25.41
CA GLU A 75 13.44 8.25 26.66
C GLU A 75 14.27 6.96 26.80
N TRP A 76 14.98 6.55 25.74
CA TRP A 76 15.77 5.32 25.72
C TRP A 76 17.27 5.61 25.83
N ASP A 77 17.95 4.88 26.72
CA ASP A 77 19.40 4.98 26.92
C ASP A 77 20.22 4.22 25.86
N ASN A 78 19.57 3.37 25.06
CA ASN A 78 20.23 2.53 24.06
C ASN A 78 20.44 3.27 22.73
N GLU A 79 21.51 2.91 22.01
CA GLU A 79 21.82 3.45 20.67
C GLU A 79 20.83 3.02 19.58
N SER A 80 20.06 1.95 19.82
CA SER A 80 19.04 1.46 18.90
C SER A 80 17.83 0.92 19.65
N VAL A 81 16.64 1.17 19.11
CA VAL A 81 15.35 0.74 19.70
C VAL A 81 14.60 -0.13 18.71
N PRO A 82 14.05 -1.29 19.12
CA PRO A 82 13.18 -2.09 18.25
C PRO A 82 11.93 -1.30 17.84
N LEU A 83 11.54 -1.39 16.56
CA LEU A 83 10.39 -0.68 16.01
C LEU A 83 9.10 -0.91 16.82
N LEU A 84 8.84 -2.17 17.19
CA LEU A 84 7.63 -2.52 17.92
C LEU A 84 7.65 -2.04 19.38
N GLU A 85 8.82 -1.90 19.98
CA GLU A 85 8.95 -1.34 21.33
C GLU A 85 8.72 0.17 21.31
N LEU A 86 9.32 0.87 20.33
CA LEU A 86 9.08 2.28 20.09
C LEU A 86 7.60 2.57 19.81
N GLN A 87 6.96 1.78 18.95
CA GLN A 87 5.54 1.91 18.62
C GLN A 87 4.66 1.78 19.87
N ARG A 88 5.00 0.85 20.78
CA ARG A 88 4.27 0.64 22.03
C ARG A 88 4.49 1.77 23.02
N SER A 89 5.68 2.37 23.08
CA SER A 89 5.97 3.45 24.03
C SER A 89 5.26 4.75 23.67
N ILE A 90 5.14 5.05 22.38
CA ILE A 90 4.47 6.29 21.91
C ILE A 90 2.97 6.11 21.64
N GLU A 91 2.43 4.90 21.86
CA GLU A 91 1.00 4.55 21.67
C GLU A 91 0.42 4.95 20.30
N MET A 92 1.25 4.97 19.25
CA MET A 92 0.87 5.42 17.91
C MET A 92 0.62 4.21 16.98
N PRO A 93 -0.35 4.26 16.05
CA PRO A 93 -0.53 3.22 15.03
C PRO A 93 0.76 2.91 14.26
N LEU A 94 1.07 1.62 14.06
CA LEU A 94 2.31 1.19 13.40
C LEU A 94 2.55 1.86 12.04
N VAL A 95 1.49 2.07 11.25
CA VAL A 95 1.59 2.74 9.94
C VAL A 95 2.05 4.19 10.08
N GLN A 96 1.53 4.94 11.07
CA GLN A 96 1.95 6.31 11.32
C GLN A 96 3.40 6.38 11.82
N VAL A 97 3.80 5.44 12.69
CA VAL A 97 5.21 5.32 13.12
C VAL A 97 6.11 5.05 11.93
N TRP A 98 5.71 4.12 11.05
CA TRP A 98 6.46 3.73 9.87
C TRP A 98 6.63 4.90 8.89
N LEU A 99 5.55 5.62 8.59
CA LEU A 99 5.59 6.82 7.74
C LEU A 99 6.41 7.94 8.38
N GLY A 100 6.25 8.15 9.69
CA GLY A 100 7.05 9.10 10.46
C GLY A 100 8.54 8.81 10.35
N LEU A 101 8.95 7.54 10.51
CA LEU A 101 10.35 7.14 10.39
C LEU A 101 10.90 7.36 8.97
N LEU A 102 10.18 6.91 7.94
CA LEU A 102 10.62 6.97 6.55
C LEU A 102 10.71 8.40 5.99
N LEU A 103 9.85 9.30 6.46
CA LEU A 103 9.70 10.65 5.88
C LEU A 103 10.39 11.76 6.70
N ASN A 104 10.89 11.47 7.91
CA ASN A 104 11.57 12.45 8.76
C ASN A 104 13.09 12.20 8.94
N GLY A 105 13.69 11.33 8.11
CA GLY A 105 15.16 11.16 8.05
C GLY A 105 15.76 10.27 9.16
N PHE A 106 14.95 9.47 9.84
CA PHE A 106 15.45 8.50 10.80
C PHE A 106 16.22 7.37 10.10
N LYS A 107 17.21 6.81 10.80
CA LYS A 107 17.95 5.63 10.33
C LYS A 107 17.26 4.36 10.79
N ILE A 108 16.87 3.53 9.84
CA ILE A 108 16.21 2.24 10.09
C ILE A 108 17.18 1.13 9.66
N GLU A 109 17.33 0.12 10.52
CA GLU A 109 18.17 -1.05 10.27
C GLU A 109 17.30 -2.32 10.32
N GLN A 110 17.38 -3.14 9.27
CA GLN A 110 16.77 -4.47 9.23
C GLN A 110 17.85 -5.52 9.50
N ARG A 111 17.69 -6.26 10.60
CA ARG A 111 18.67 -7.25 11.09
C ARG A 111 18.32 -8.71 10.72
N GLY A 112 17.14 -8.93 10.15
CA GLY A 112 16.62 -10.25 9.75
C GLY A 112 16.09 -10.24 8.33
N GLU A 113 15.20 -11.19 8.03
CA GLU A 113 14.59 -11.30 6.71
C GLU A 113 13.54 -10.22 6.45
N PHE A 114 13.20 -9.99 5.18
CA PHE A 114 12.43 -8.83 4.72
C PHE A 114 11.10 -8.60 5.47
N TYR A 115 10.40 -9.67 5.89
CA TYR A 115 9.09 -9.60 6.56
C TYR A 115 9.14 -9.77 8.08
N GLU A 116 10.32 -9.82 8.67
CA GLU A 116 10.49 -9.98 10.11
C GLU A 116 10.45 -8.60 10.80
N THR A 117 9.25 -8.07 11.03
CA THR A 117 9.06 -6.74 11.64
C THR A 117 9.71 -6.62 13.03
N GLU A 118 9.86 -7.72 13.77
CA GLU A 118 10.58 -7.77 15.05
C GLU A 118 12.10 -7.53 14.91
N GLN A 119 12.63 -7.67 13.70
CA GLN A 119 14.04 -7.45 13.35
C GLN A 119 14.27 -6.07 12.74
N VAL A 120 13.33 -5.15 12.87
CA VAL A 120 13.46 -3.76 12.44
C VAL A 120 13.80 -2.87 13.63
N TRP A 121 14.87 -2.11 13.50
CA TRP A 121 15.43 -1.27 14.55
C TRP A 121 15.56 0.17 14.07
N VAL A 122 15.33 1.11 14.97
CA VAL A 122 15.56 2.54 14.73
C VAL A 122 16.86 2.92 15.42
N LEU A 123 17.81 3.45 14.66
CA LEU A 123 19.10 3.89 15.17
C LEU A 123 18.99 5.34 15.65
N ARG A 124 19.52 5.62 16.84
CA ARG A 124 19.63 6.96 17.38
C ARG A 124 20.97 7.55 16.93
N GLU A 125 20.95 8.64 16.18
CA GLU A 125 22.17 9.43 15.98
C GLU A 125 22.44 10.24 17.24
N ILE A 126 23.48 9.88 17.98
CA ILE A 126 24.03 10.73 19.04
C ILE A 126 24.86 11.80 18.31
N LEU A 127 24.31 13.02 18.21
CA LEU A 127 25.07 14.21 17.80
C LEU A 127 25.98 14.69 18.94
#